data_AF-A0A847ENT8-F1
#
_entry.id   AF-A0A847ENT8-F1
#
_cell.length_a   1.000
_cell.length_b   1.000
_cell.length_c   1.000
_cell.angle_alpha   90.00
_cell.angle_beta   90.00
_cell.angle_gamma   90.00
#
_symmetry.space_group_name_H-M   'P 1'
#
loop_
_entity.id
_entity.type
_entity.pdbx_description
1 polymer ?
#
loop_
_entity_poly.entity_id
_entity_poly.type
_entity_poly.pdbx_seq_one_letter_code
_entity_poly.pdbx_strand_id
1 'polypeptide(L)'
;MLTVAVAHNIGFHVFGVEDYDAFIPLPGTERALRFYIVYAGIAFVVANLFNFFWNRHWTFRNQGERAPVWKELLPFLLVGAVAQLVGFVILYLLRNPGSPAYLSHAFFTDAGPWWTKRLYWAQLIQIVLVMPINFVVNKLWTFRAVRRRHAASTPVAGPPAP
;
A
#
# COMPACT_ATOMS: atom_id res chain seq x y z
N MET A 1 6.03 7.75 -1.15
CA MET A 1 6.38 8.66 -2.26
C MET A 1 7.60 8.17 -3.00
N LEU A 2 8.73 7.98 -2.30
CA LEU A 2 10.00 7.61 -2.92
C LEU A 2 9.91 6.42 -3.86
N THR A 3 9.26 5.31 -3.45
CA THR A 3 9.15 4.11 -4.30
C THR A 3 8.39 4.35 -5.60
N VAL A 4 7.32 5.15 -5.57
CA VAL A 4 6.58 5.53 -6.79
C VAL A 4 7.45 6.42 -7.68
N ALA A 5 8.15 7.39 -7.10
CA ALA A 5 9.05 8.25 -7.86
C ALA A 5 10.17 7.44 -8.52
N VAL A 6 10.79 6.50 -7.80
CA VAL A 6 11.83 5.62 -8.35
C VAL A 6 11.25 4.72 -9.44
N ALA A 7 10.12 4.06 -9.20
CA ALA A 7 9.46 3.20 -10.21
C ALA A 7 9.10 3.99 -11.48
N HIS A 8 8.60 5.21 -11.33
CA HIS A 8 8.28 6.11 -12.43
C HIS A 8 9.54 6.55 -13.19
N ASN A 9 10.60 6.97 -12.51
CA ASN A 9 11.85 7.37 -13.16
C ASN A 9 12.50 6.20 -13.91
N ILE A 10 12.46 4.99 -13.35
CA ILE A 10 12.93 3.79 -14.05
C ILE A 10 12.06 3.52 -15.28
N GLY A 11 10.74 3.57 -15.14
CA GLY A 11 9.79 3.45 -16.25
C GLY A 11 10.11 4.39 -17.40
N PHE A 12 10.33 5.66 -17.08
CA PHE A 12 10.64 6.71 -18.04
C PHE A 12 12.03 6.53 -18.66
N HIS A 13 13.09 6.39 -17.86
CA HIS A 13 14.46 6.38 -18.36
C HIS A 13 14.92 5.06 -18.98
N VAL A 14 14.36 3.92 -18.53
CA VAL A 14 14.76 2.60 -19.01
C VAL A 14 13.83 2.10 -20.11
N PHE A 15 12.53 2.37 -19.98
CA PHE A 15 11.52 1.83 -20.89
C PHE A 15 10.87 2.89 -21.78
N GLY A 16 11.12 4.18 -21.56
CA GLY A 16 10.50 5.26 -22.34
C GLY A 16 9.01 5.41 -22.10
N VAL A 17 8.51 4.91 -20.96
CA VAL A 17 7.07 4.86 -20.65
C VAL A 17 6.70 5.95 -19.65
N GLU A 18 5.65 6.71 -19.98
CA GLU A 18 5.06 7.69 -19.08
C GLU A 18 3.96 7.08 -18.20
N ASP A 19 3.65 7.74 -17.09
CA ASP A 19 2.68 7.27 -16.12
C ASP A 19 1.22 7.27 -16.63
N TYR A 20 0.95 8.02 -17.71
CA TYR A 20 -0.32 8.07 -18.41
C TYR A 20 -0.47 6.99 -19.48
N ASP A 21 0.60 6.30 -19.86
CA ASP A 21 0.57 5.31 -20.93
C ASP A 21 -0.30 4.12 -20.55
N ALA A 22 -0.90 3.51 -21.57
CA ALA A 22 -1.69 2.30 -21.41
C ALA A 22 -0.77 1.11 -21.11
N PHE A 23 -1.00 0.44 -19.99
CA PHE A 23 -0.34 -0.82 -19.64
C PHE A 23 -1.16 -2.01 -20.15
N ILE A 24 -2.43 -2.10 -19.75
CA ILE A 24 -3.35 -3.16 -20.19
C ILE A 24 -4.69 -2.53 -20.59
N PRO A 25 -5.17 -2.74 -21.83
CA PRO A 25 -6.51 -2.31 -22.22
C PRO A 25 -7.58 -3.11 -21.46
N LEU A 26 -8.65 -2.44 -21.04
CA LEU A 26 -9.76 -3.11 -20.35
C LEU A 26 -10.69 -3.74 -21.39
N PRO A 27 -10.94 -5.06 -21.33
CA PRO A 27 -11.80 -5.74 -22.28
C PRO A 27 -13.18 -5.08 -22.36
N GLY A 28 -13.63 -4.72 -23.57
CA GLY A 28 -14.95 -4.14 -23.81
C GLY A 28 -15.11 -2.65 -23.49
N THR A 29 -14.01 -1.91 -23.25
CA THR A 29 -14.07 -0.44 -23.06
C THR A 29 -12.92 0.26 -23.78
N GLU A 30 -13.03 1.57 -24.04
CA GLU A 30 -11.93 2.41 -24.53
C GLU A 30 -10.90 2.77 -23.45
N ARG A 31 -11.08 2.26 -22.22
CA ARG A 31 -10.21 2.58 -21.08
C ARG A 31 -9.08 1.56 -20.97
N ALA A 32 -7.95 2.00 -20.46
CA ALA A 32 -6.82 1.14 -20.14
C ALA A 32 -6.38 1.34 -18.70
N LEU A 33 -5.91 0.25 -18.08
CA LEU A 33 -5.11 0.32 -16.87
C LEU A 33 -3.78 0.98 -17.25
N ARG A 34 -3.47 2.11 -16.60
CA ARG A 34 -2.29 2.93 -16.94
C ARG A 34 -1.11 2.61 -16.03
N PHE A 35 0.10 2.95 -16.47
CA PHE A 35 1.34 2.64 -15.74
C PHE A 35 1.42 3.20 -14.32
N TYR A 36 0.75 4.32 -14.02
CA TYR A 36 0.71 4.83 -12.64
C TYR A 36 0.12 3.83 -11.63
N ILE A 37 -0.82 2.99 -12.04
CA ILE A 37 -1.42 1.97 -11.18
C ILE A 37 -0.38 0.87 -10.90
N VAL A 38 0.44 0.54 -11.90
CA VAL A 38 1.56 -0.40 -11.75
C VAL A 38 2.59 0.15 -10.77
N TYR A 39 3.00 1.42 -10.92
CA TYR A 39 3.95 2.05 -10.00
C TYR A 39 3.41 2.12 -8.57
N ALA A 40 2.13 2.47 -8.40
CA ALA A 40 1.46 2.46 -7.11
C ALA A 40 1.36 1.05 -6.50
N GLY A 41 1.13 0.02 -7.33
CA GLY A 41 1.13 -1.39 -6.90
C GLY A 41 2.50 -1.88 -6.43
N ILE A 42 3.57 -1.57 -7.17
CA ILE A 42 4.95 -1.88 -6.76
C ILE A 42 5.27 -1.17 -5.44
N ALA A 43 4.95 0.12 -5.35
CA ALA A 43 5.16 0.88 -4.13
C ALA A 43 4.37 0.33 -2.94
N PHE A 44 3.15 -0.16 -3.16
CA PHE A 44 2.37 -0.84 -2.14
C PHE A 44 3.08 -2.07 -1.61
N VAL A 45 3.55 -2.98 -2.47
CA VAL A 45 4.20 -4.22 -2.02
C VAL A 45 5.44 -3.90 -1.19
N VAL A 46 6.31 -3.02 -1.70
CA VAL A 46 7.55 -2.62 -1.00
C VAL A 46 7.21 -1.96 0.34
N ALA A 47 6.28 -1.01 0.35
CA ALA A 47 5.89 -0.32 1.58
C ALA A 47 5.22 -1.28 2.58
N ASN A 48 4.38 -2.21 2.13
CA ASN A 48 3.66 -3.14 2.99
C ASN A 48 4.63 -4.11 3.66
N LEU A 49 5.57 -4.68 2.91
CA LEU A 49 6.61 -5.56 3.46
C LEU A 49 7.49 -4.81 4.47
N PHE A 50 8.00 -3.63 4.09
CA PHE A 50 8.83 -2.82 4.98
C PHE A 50 8.07 -2.47 6.28
N ASN A 51 6.82 -2.04 6.16
CA ASN A 51 5.96 -1.70 7.29
C ASN A 51 5.67 -2.93 8.18
N PHE A 52 5.43 -4.10 7.59
CA PHE A 52 5.24 -5.35 8.34
C PHE A 52 6.48 -5.69 9.19
N PHE A 53 7.67 -5.68 8.58
CA PHE A 53 8.89 -6.01 9.30
C PHE A 53 9.19 -5.01 10.42
N TRP A 54 8.98 -3.71 10.16
CA TRP A 54 9.13 -2.67 11.17
C TRP A 54 8.12 -2.83 12.32
N ASN A 55 6.85 -3.06 12.00
CA ASN A 55 5.81 -3.29 13.00
C ASN A 55 6.06 -4.53 13.85
N ARG A 56 6.52 -5.62 13.24
CA ARG A 56 6.79 -6.88 13.93
C ARG A 56 8.01 -6.79 14.86
N HIS A 57 9.08 -6.14 14.42
CA HIS A 57 10.36 -6.12 15.16
C HIS A 57 10.50 -4.94 16.13
N TRP A 58 9.83 -3.83 15.86
CA TRP A 58 9.91 -2.62 16.69
C TRP A 58 8.58 -2.25 17.33
N THR A 59 7.57 -1.84 16.55
CA THR A 59 6.32 -1.25 17.07
C THR A 59 5.53 -2.19 17.99
N PHE A 60 5.41 -3.46 17.63
CA PHE A 60 4.61 -4.46 18.34
C PHE A 60 5.45 -5.60 18.94
N ARG A 61 6.74 -5.33 19.18
CA ARG A 61 7.69 -6.32 19.71
C ARG A 61 7.29 -6.88 21.09
N ASN A 62 6.51 -6.12 21.86
CA ASN A 62 6.06 -6.45 23.22
C ASN A 62 4.59 -6.91 23.29
N GLN A 63 3.89 -7.09 22.17
CA GLN A 63 2.47 -7.47 22.18
C GLN A 63 2.26 -8.99 22.13
N GLY A 64 2.68 -9.69 23.19
CA GLY A 64 2.50 -11.14 23.36
C GLY A 64 3.48 -12.01 22.57
N GLU A 65 3.30 -13.33 22.65
CA GLU A 65 4.14 -14.30 21.93
C GLU A 65 4.01 -14.13 20.41
N ARG A 66 5.15 -14.18 19.74
CA ARG A 66 5.24 -13.96 18.29
C ARG A 66 4.73 -15.19 17.56
N ALA A 67 3.67 -15.02 16.77
CA ALA A 67 3.25 -16.07 15.85
C ALA A 67 4.26 -16.22 14.70
N PRO A 68 4.28 -17.37 13.99
CA PRO A 68 5.06 -17.55 12.77
C PRO A 68 4.81 -16.41 11.77
N VAL A 69 5.87 -15.96 11.09
CA VAL A 69 5.85 -14.79 10.20
C VAL A 69 4.68 -14.84 9.21
N TRP A 70 4.47 -15.98 8.54
CA TRP A 70 3.41 -16.16 7.54
C TRP A 70 1.99 -16.00 8.09
N LYS A 71 1.75 -16.37 9.36
CA LYS A 71 0.44 -16.24 10.01
C LYS A 71 0.09 -14.78 10.33
N GLU A 72 1.09 -13.90 10.48
CA GLU A 72 0.87 -12.46 10.64
C GLU A 72 0.93 -11.73 9.28
N LEU A 73 1.82 -12.17 8.38
CA LEU A 73 2.05 -11.54 7.08
C LEU A 73 0.83 -11.63 6.16
N LEU A 74 0.18 -12.80 6.07
CA LEU A 74 -0.97 -12.96 5.18
C LEU A 74 -2.15 -12.05 5.59
N PRO A 75 -2.61 -12.03 6.85
CA PRO A 75 -3.60 -11.05 7.29
C PRO A 75 -3.15 -9.59 7.09
N PHE A 76 -1.88 -9.27 7.37
CA PHE A 76 -1.34 -7.93 7.18
C PHE A 76 -1.39 -7.49 5.71
N LEU A 77 -0.99 -8.38 4.81
CA LEU A 77 -0.99 -8.15 3.37
C LEU A 77 -2.41 -8.03 2.83
N LEU A 78 -3.35 -8.86 3.31
CA LEU A 78 -4.76 -8.80 2.93
C LEU A 78 -5.41 -7.47 3.33
N VAL A 79 -5.24 -7.05 4.58
CA VAL A 79 -5.72 -5.74 5.05
C VAL A 79 -5.09 -4.62 4.24
N GLY A 80 -3.78 -4.70 4.01
CA GLY A 80 -3.05 -3.77 3.17
C GLY A 80 -3.59 -3.71 1.74
N ALA A 81 -3.90 -4.86 1.13
CA ALA A 81 -4.40 -4.94 -0.24
C ALA A 81 -5.78 -4.30 -0.36
N VAL A 82 -6.69 -4.56 0.59
CA VAL A 82 -8.00 -3.90 0.64
C VAL A 82 -7.84 -2.38 0.77
N ALA A 83 -6.96 -1.94 1.67
CA ALA A 83 -6.65 -0.52 1.83
C ALA A 83 -6.05 0.08 0.53
N GLN A 84 -5.23 -0.67 -0.19
CA GLN A 84 -4.64 -0.25 -1.46
C GLN A 84 -5.67 -0.16 -2.59
N LEU A 85 -6.70 -1.02 -2.63
CA LEU A 85 -7.79 -0.90 -3.59
C LEU A 85 -8.52 0.44 -3.42
N VAL A 86 -8.78 0.84 -2.16
CA VAL A 86 -9.30 2.19 -1.86
C VAL A 86 -8.30 3.26 -2.31
N GLY A 87 -7.01 3.02 -2.11
CA GLY A 87 -5.95 3.88 -2.60
C GLY A 87 -5.97 4.10 -4.12
N PHE A 88 -6.22 3.05 -4.91
CA PHE A 88 -6.36 3.18 -6.37
C PHE A 88 -7.56 4.03 -6.77
N VAL A 89 -8.69 3.91 -6.05
CA VAL A 89 -9.87 4.77 -6.28
C VAL A 89 -9.53 6.23 -5.98
N ILE A 90 -8.84 6.52 -4.87
CA ILE A 90 -8.41 7.88 -4.52
C ILE A 90 -7.47 8.43 -5.60
N LEU A 91 -6.48 7.65 -6.04
CA LEU A 91 -5.56 8.04 -7.11
C LEU A 91 -6.30 8.35 -8.41
N TYR A 92 -7.26 7.51 -8.79
CA TYR A 92 -8.08 7.73 -9.98
C TYR A 92 -8.87 9.04 -9.87
N LEU A 93 -9.54 9.28 -8.74
CA LEU A 93 -10.35 10.48 -8.52
C LEU A 93 -9.51 11.77 -8.50
N LEU A 94 -8.31 11.75 -7.94
CA LEU A 94 -7.44 12.92 -7.86
C LEU A 94 -6.79 13.27 -9.21
N ARG A 95 -6.74 12.32 -10.14
CA ARG A 95 -6.02 12.47 -11.43
C ARG A 95 -6.90 12.54 -12.65
N ASN A 96 -8.14 12.08 -12.58
CA ASN A 96 -9.06 12.14 -13.71
C ASN A 96 -9.68 13.55 -13.81
N PRO A 97 -9.51 14.30 -14.92
CA PRO A 97 -10.10 15.63 -15.08
C PRO A 97 -11.62 15.67 -14.95
N GLY A 98 -12.31 14.56 -15.27
CA GLY A 98 -13.77 14.45 -15.11
C GLY A 98 -14.23 14.14 -13.67
N SER A 99 -13.31 14.00 -12.73
CA SER A 99 -13.63 13.74 -11.31
C SER A 99 -13.81 15.06 -10.55
N PRO A 100 -14.78 15.15 -9.62
CA PRO A 100 -14.94 16.32 -8.77
C PRO A 100 -13.75 16.56 -7.83
N ALA A 101 -12.98 15.52 -7.52
CA ALA A 101 -11.80 15.60 -6.65
C ALA A 101 -10.50 15.83 -7.44
N TYR A 102 -10.58 16.13 -8.74
CA TYR A 102 -9.40 16.33 -9.57
C TYR A 102 -8.50 17.43 -9.01
N LEU A 103 -7.19 17.17 -8.99
CA LEU A 103 -6.18 18.15 -8.63
C LEU A 103 -5.96 19.14 -9.80
N SER A 104 -6.94 20.03 -9.98
CA SER A 104 -7.04 21.00 -11.08
C SER A 104 -6.18 22.26 -10.91
N HIS A 105 -5.72 22.55 -9.68
CA HIS A 105 -4.96 23.75 -9.39
C HIS A 105 -3.68 23.82 -10.22
N ALA A 106 -3.34 25.01 -10.74
CA ALA A 106 -2.21 25.24 -11.66
C ALA A 106 -0.85 24.78 -11.11
N PHE A 107 -0.73 24.66 -9.78
CA PHE A 107 0.45 24.10 -9.12
C PHE A 107 0.68 22.62 -9.47
N PHE A 108 -0.37 21.84 -9.69
CA PHE A 108 -0.26 20.42 -10.02
C PHE A 108 -0.10 20.25 -11.52
N THR A 109 1.13 20.00 -11.95
CA THR A 109 1.50 19.89 -13.38
C THR A 109 2.03 18.50 -13.69
N ASP A 110 1.99 18.07 -14.96
CA ASP A 110 2.59 16.81 -15.38
C ASP A 110 4.03 16.98 -15.90
N ALA A 111 4.29 18.11 -16.57
CA ALA A 111 5.58 18.45 -17.20
C ALA A 111 6.52 19.30 -16.31
N GLY A 112 6.14 19.62 -15.08
CA GLY A 112 6.96 20.45 -14.17
C GLY A 112 8.00 19.67 -13.37
N PRO A 113 8.73 20.37 -12.47
CA PRO A 113 9.67 19.76 -11.54
C PRO A 113 9.02 18.68 -10.67
N TRP A 114 9.84 17.80 -10.08
CA TRP A 114 9.33 16.65 -9.33
C TRP A 114 8.36 17.04 -8.19
N TRP A 115 8.53 18.20 -7.55
CA TRP A 115 7.65 18.67 -6.46
C TRP A 115 6.32 19.27 -6.94
N THR A 116 6.10 19.48 -8.24
CA THR A 116 4.80 19.91 -8.78
C THR A 116 4.04 18.78 -9.46
N LYS A 117 4.65 17.59 -9.57
CA LYS A 117 4.05 16.45 -10.28
C LYS A 117 2.74 15.99 -9.64
N ARG A 118 1.65 16.05 -10.41
CA ARG A 118 0.30 15.65 -9.95
C ARG A 118 0.28 14.22 -9.41
N LEU A 119 0.97 13.29 -10.06
CA LEU A 119 1.10 11.90 -9.61
C LEU A 119 1.63 11.82 -8.16
N TYR A 120 2.64 12.60 -7.81
CA TYR A 120 3.29 12.50 -6.51
C TYR A 120 2.40 13.08 -5.41
N TRP A 121 1.70 14.17 -5.68
CA TRP A 121 0.72 14.72 -4.73
C TRP A 121 -0.50 13.85 -4.55
N ALA A 122 -1.05 13.30 -5.65
CA ALA A 122 -2.15 12.35 -5.57
C ALA A 122 -1.77 11.13 -4.74
N GLN A 123 -0.57 10.60 -4.96
CA GLN A 123 -0.03 9.52 -4.15
C GLN A 123 0.14 9.94 -2.68
N LEU A 124 0.64 11.15 -2.40
CA LEU A 124 0.85 11.64 -1.03
C LEU A 124 -0.45 11.70 -0.26
N ILE A 125 -1.48 12.32 -0.85
CA ILE A 125 -2.83 12.39 -0.30
C ILE A 125 -3.37 10.98 -0.06
N GLN A 126 -3.20 10.07 -1.04
CA GLN A 126 -3.60 8.68 -0.89
C GLN A 126 -2.94 8.00 0.31
N ILE A 127 -1.62 8.16 0.49
CA ILE A 127 -0.92 7.59 1.66
C ILE A 127 -1.45 8.18 2.95
N VAL A 128 -1.61 9.50 3.03
CA VAL A 128 -2.11 10.19 4.24
C VAL A 128 -3.49 9.68 4.64
N LEU A 129 -4.37 9.40 3.68
CA LEU A 129 -5.72 8.90 3.97
C LEU A 129 -5.74 7.40 4.31
N VAL A 130 -4.99 6.59 3.56
CA VAL A 130 -5.09 5.12 3.63
C VAL A 130 -4.23 4.53 4.75
N MET A 131 -3.05 5.09 5.00
CA MET A 131 -2.08 4.53 5.93
C MET A 131 -2.57 4.49 7.40
N PRO A 132 -3.25 5.54 7.94
CA PRO A 132 -3.79 5.49 9.30
C PRO A 132 -4.83 4.39 9.48
N ILE A 133 -5.73 4.23 8.51
CA ILE A 133 -6.77 3.19 8.51
C ILE A 133 -6.09 1.81 8.52
N ASN A 134 -5.14 1.59 7.61
CA ASN A 134 -4.39 0.34 7.55
C ASN A 134 -3.66 0.04 8.87
N PHE A 135 -3.08 1.05 9.51
CA PHE A 135 -2.42 0.91 10.81
C PHE A 135 -3.39 0.50 11.91
N VAL A 136 -4.55 1.15 12.02
CA VAL A 136 -5.56 0.86 13.06
C VAL A 136 -6.08 -0.56 12.92
N VAL A 137 -6.43 -0.99 11.69
CA VAL A 137 -6.92 -2.35 11.44
C VAL A 137 -5.86 -3.38 11.80
N ASN A 138 -4.61 -3.19 11.37
CA ASN A 138 -3.52 -4.12 11.70
C ASN A 138 -3.21 -4.17 13.19
N LYS A 139 -3.25 -3.03 13.89
CA LYS A 139 -3.06 -2.96 15.34
C LYS A 139 -4.14 -3.73 16.09
N LEU A 140 -5.41 -3.54 15.72
CA LEU A 140 -6.54 -4.12 16.46
C LEU A 140 -6.80 -5.59 16.11
N TRP A 141 -6.54 -5.99 14.87
CA TRP A 141 -6.84 -7.32 14.39
C TRP A 141 -5.58 -8.17 14.18
N THR A 142 -4.70 -7.79 13.26
CA THR A 142 -3.54 -8.61 12.87
C THR A 142 -2.61 -8.92 14.04
N PHE A 143 -2.20 -7.93 14.83
CA PHE A 143 -1.27 -8.17 15.93
C PHE A 143 -1.95 -8.60 17.23
N ARG A 144 -3.19 -8.18 17.48
CA ARG A 144 -3.89 -8.49 18.74
C ARG A 144 -4.77 -9.75 18.65
N ALA A 145 -5.58 -9.90 17.61
CA ALA A 145 -6.50 -11.04 17.49
C ALA A 145 -5.79 -12.31 17.01
N VAL A 146 -4.88 -12.22 16.03
CA VAL A 146 -4.15 -13.39 15.50
C VAL A 146 -3.23 -13.99 16.56
N ARG A 147 -2.50 -13.15 17.31
CA ARG A 147 -1.61 -13.63 18.38
C ARG A 147 -2.39 -14.28 19.53
N ARG A 148 -3.54 -13.73 19.92
CA ARG A 148 -4.43 -14.37 20.91
C ARG A 148 -4.89 -15.75 20.45
N ARG A 149 -5.31 -15.87 19.19
CA ARG A 149 -5.71 -17.17 18.60
C ARG A 149 -4.53 -18.15 18.57
N HIS A 150 -3.33 -17.67 18.27
CA HIS A 150 -2.14 -18.52 18.27
C HIS A 150 -1.79 -19.01 19.67
N ALA A 151 -1.75 -18.11 20.67
CA ALA A 151 -1.49 -18.48 22.06
C ALA A 151 -2.51 -19.49 22.59
N ALA A 152 -3.80 -19.35 22.23
CA ALA A 152 -4.83 -20.32 22.59
C ALA A 152 -4.68 -21.69 21.89
N SER A 153 -4.04 -21.72 20.71
CA SER A 153 -3.82 -22.95 19.93
C SER A 153 -2.55 -23.71 20.31
N THR A 154 -1.64 -23.10 21.07
CA THR A 154 -0.42 -23.74 21.54
C THR A 154 -0.71 -24.40 22.89
N PRO A 155 -0.66 -25.74 23.02
CA PRO A 155 -0.84 -26.39 24.30
C PRO A 155 0.27 -25.93 25.24
N VAL A 156 -0.10 -25.44 26.42
CA VAL A 156 0.89 -25.24 27.50
C VAL A 156 1.44 -26.63 27.82
N ALA A 157 2.73 -26.85 27.59
CA ALA A 157 3.40 -28.06 28.04
C ALA A 157 3.11 -28.19 29.54
N GLY A 158 2.34 -29.21 29.93
CA GLY A 158 2.04 -29.48 31.33
C GLY A 158 3.34 -29.67 32.12
N PRO A 159 3.34 -29.40 33.44
CA PRO A 159 4.52 -29.64 34.26
C PRO A 159 5.02 -31.09 34.08
N PRO A 160 6.34 -31.32 34.12
CA PRO A 160 6.88 -32.67 34.01
C PRO A 160 6.20 -33.57 35.04
N ALA A 161 5.77 -34.76 34.60
CA ALA A 161 5.16 -35.76 35.48
C ALA A 161 6.14 -36.10 36.62
N PRO A 162 5.63 -36.32 37.86
CA PRO A 162 6.44 -36.53 39.05
C PRO A 162 7.34 -37.77 38.96
#